data_AF-D3BTL5-F1
#
_entry.id   AF-D3BTL5-F1
#
_cell.length_a   1.000
_cell.length_b   1.000
_cell.length_c   1.000
_cell.angle_alpha   90.00
_cell.angle_beta   90.00
_cell.angle_gamma   90.00
#
_symmetry.space_group_name_H-M   'P 1'
#
loop_
_entity.id
_entity.type
_entity.pdbx_description
1 polymer ?
#
loop_
_entity_poly.entity_id
_entity_poly.type
_entity_poly.pdbx_seq_one_letter_code
_entity_poly.pdbx_strand_id
1 'polypeptide(L)' 'MSAKIFSILFIIVLFVGISMAACPSGWDLCGTKCYNPFQSDCNCGSVVCSKGLYPCKTLCVPASNPCAGTCP' A
#
# COMPACT_ATOMS: atom_id res chain seq x y z
N MET A 1 -31.40 16.85 24.83
CA MET A 1 -30.46 17.40 23.82
C MET A 1 -29.34 16.40 23.45
N SER A 2 -29.49 15.10 23.75
CA SER A 2 -28.33 14.21 23.93
C SER A 2 -28.21 13.09 22.89
N ALA A 3 -29.26 12.81 22.12
CA ALA A 3 -29.25 11.75 21.10
C ALA A 3 -28.46 12.13 19.84
N LYS A 4 -28.45 13.43 19.47
CA LYS A 4 -27.73 13.91 18.29
C LYS A 4 -26.21 13.81 18.45
N ILE A 5 -25.69 14.09 19.65
CA ILE A 5 -24.26 14.00 19.97
C ILE A 5 -23.74 12.56 19.93
N PHE A 6 -24.53 11.60 20.43
CA PHE A 6 -24.16 10.18 20.40
C PHE A 6 -24.11 9.62 18.97
N SER A 7 -25.05 10.02 18.13
CA SER A 7 -25.07 9.66 16.70
C SER A 7 -23.88 10.25 15.94
N ILE A 8 -23.49 11.50 16.22
CA ILE A 8 -22.33 12.14 15.62
C ILE A 8 -21.03 11.47 16.07
N LEU A 9 -20.87 11.14 17.36
CA LEU A 9 -19.70 10.40 17.85
C LEU A 9 -19.58 9.01 17.21
N PHE A 10 -20.70 8.29 17.06
CA PHE A 10 -20.70 6.97 16.42
C PHE A 10 -20.28 7.04 14.95
N ILE A 11 -20.76 8.06 14.21
CA ILE A 11 -20.34 8.31 12.82
C ILE A 11 -18.84 8.65 12.75
N ILE A 12 -18.31 9.47 13.68
CA ILE A 12 -16.87 9.81 13.71
C ILE A 12 -16.02 8.57 14.00
N VAL A 13 -16.42 7.71 14.94
CA VAL A 13 -15.71 6.46 15.25
C VAL A 13 -15.76 5.49 14.06
N LEU A 14 -16.90 5.42 13.37
CA LEU A 14 -17.03 4.64 12.14
C LEU A 14 -16.14 5.20 11.02
N PHE A 15 -16.12 6.52 10.79
CA PHE A 15 -15.33 7.12 9.69
C PHE A 15 -13.82 7.13 9.95
N VAL A 16 -13.38 7.37 11.19
CA VAL A 16 -11.95 7.39 11.56
C VAL A 16 -11.40 5.97 11.74
N GLY A 17 -12.25 4.98 12.03
CA GLY A 17 -11.86 3.57 12.19
C GLY A 17 -11.54 2.83 10.88
N ILE A 18 -12.02 3.31 9.73
CA ILE A 18 -11.78 2.68 8.42
C ILE A 18 -10.50 3.20 7.73
N SER A 19 -9.81 4.17 8.33
CA SER A 19 -8.67 4.84 7.69
C SER A 19 -7.36 4.07 7.79
N MET A 20 -7.33 2.96 8.51
CA MET A 20 -6.22 2.03 8.39
C MET A 20 -6.34 1.36 7.03
N ALA A 21 -5.49 1.76 6.10
CA ALA A 21 -5.12 0.95 4.95
C ALA A 21 -4.46 -0.33 5.50
N ALA A 22 -5.28 -1.19 6.09
CA ALA A 22 -4.89 -2.41 6.74
C ALA A 22 -4.80 -3.45 5.64
N CYS A 23 -3.57 -3.74 5.24
CA CYS A 23 -3.32 -4.89 4.42
C CYS A 23 -3.69 -6.15 5.21
N PRO A 24 -4.23 -7.19 4.54
CA PRO A 24 -4.52 -8.46 5.20
C PRO A 24 -3.27 -8.98 5.92
N SER A 25 -3.46 -9.73 7.02
CA SER A 25 -2.35 -10.24 7.82
C SER A 25 -1.29 -10.93 6.95
N GLY A 26 -0.04 -10.48 7.04
CA GLY A 26 1.08 -10.98 6.22
C GLY A 26 1.34 -10.21 4.92
N TRP A 27 0.57 -9.15 4.66
CA TRP A 27 0.76 -8.22 3.54
C TRP A 27 1.20 -6.86 4.06
N ASP A 28 2.04 -6.18 3.28
CA ASP A 28 2.50 -4.84 3.56
C ASP A 28 1.87 -3.82 2.61
N LEU A 29 1.87 -2.55 3.01
CA LEU A 29 1.40 -1.45 2.19
C LEU A 29 2.52 -0.96 1.27
N CYS A 30 2.26 -0.90 -0.02
CA CYS A 30 3.10 -0.25 -1.02
C CYS A 30 2.34 0.90 -1.67
N GLY A 31 2.50 2.10 -1.13
CA GLY A 31 1.78 3.29 -1.58
C GLY A 31 0.32 3.19 -1.19
N THR A 32 -0.56 2.94 -2.17
CA THR A 32 -2.01 2.80 -1.97
C THR A 32 -2.52 1.37 -2.12
N LYS A 33 -1.63 0.42 -2.43
CA LYS A 33 -1.96 -1.00 -2.65
C LYS A 33 -1.24 -1.89 -1.67
N CYS A 34 -1.86 -3.00 -1.31
CA CYS A 34 -1.22 -4.02 -0.51
C CYS A 34 -0.42 -4.97 -1.39
N TYR A 35 0.72 -5.43 -0.89
CA TYR A 35 1.55 -6.43 -1.54
C TYR A 35 2.04 -7.47 -0.53
N ASN A 36 2.41 -8.63 -1.04
CA ASN A 36 2.89 -9.72 -0.21
C ASN A 36 4.43 -9.74 -0.21
N PRO A 37 5.10 -9.35 0.89
CA PRO A 37 6.56 -9.22 0.96
C PRO A 37 7.31 -10.54 0.74
N PHE A 38 6.64 -11.68 0.90
CA PHE A 38 7.21 -13.00 0.59
C PHE A 38 7.29 -13.31 -0.91
N GLN A 39 6.45 -12.69 -1.74
CA GLN A 39 6.38 -12.97 -3.18
C GLN A 39 6.95 -11.83 -4.02
N SER A 40 6.82 -10.60 -3.52
CA SER A 40 7.17 -9.38 -4.22
C SER A 40 7.84 -8.40 -3.28
N ASP A 41 8.59 -7.45 -3.83
CA ASP A 41 9.12 -6.30 -3.13
C ASP A 41 8.34 -5.05 -3.51
N CYS A 42 8.15 -4.17 -2.52
CA CYS A 42 7.73 -2.81 -2.76
C CYS A 42 8.96 -1.94 -2.98
N ASN A 43 9.11 -1.44 -4.18
CA ASN A 43 10.12 -0.48 -4.52
C ASN A 43 9.48 0.90 -4.70
N CYS A 44 10.24 1.94 -4.38
CA CYS A 44 9.82 3.33 -4.58
C CYS A 44 8.53 3.70 -3.80
N GLY A 45 8.17 2.92 -2.78
CA GLY A 45 6.95 3.11 -2.01
C GLY A 45 5.65 3.06 -2.83
N SER A 46 5.67 2.54 -4.06
CA SER A 46 4.50 2.58 -4.97
C SER A 46 4.51 1.53 -6.07
N VAL A 47 5.68 0.97 -6.40
CA VAL A 47 5.85 -0.05 -7.44
C VAL A 47 6.09 -1.39 -6.76
N VAL A 48 5.33 -2.41 -7.13
CA VAL A 48 5.47 -3.75 -6.58
C VAL A 48 6.00 -4.64 -7.69
N CYS A 49 7.18 -5.20 -7.50
CA CYS A 49 7.81 -6.12 -8.44
C CYS A 49 8.01 -7.48 -7.79
N SER A 50 7.83 -8.57 -8.53
CA SER A 50 8.15 -9.90 -8.00
C SER A 50 9.63 -10.00 -7.64
N LYS A 51 9.97 -10.87 -6.68
CA LYS A 51 11.35 -11.09 -6.25
C LYS A 51 12.28 -11.31 -7.46
N GLY A 52 13.35 -10.53 -7.54
CA GLY A 52 14.34 -10.58 -8.62
C GLY A 52 14.09 -9.62 -9.79
N LEU A 53 12.96 -8.91 -9.80
CA LEU A 53 12.67 -7.81 -10.73
C LEU A 53 12.79 -6.47 -10.00
N TYR A 54 13.16 -5.45 -10.76
CA TYR A 54 13.41 -4.10 -10.30
C TYR A 54 12.46 -3.13 -11.00
N PRO A 55 12.04 -2.05 -10.32
CA PRO A 55 11.19 -1.04 -10.95
C PRO A 55 11.97 -0.29 -12.02
N CYS A 56 11.27 0.07 -13.08
CA CYS A 56 11.71 1.00 -14.11
C CYS A 56 10.48 1.82 -14.52
N LYS A 57 10.32 2.99 -13.88
CA LYS A 57 9.08 3.80 -13.92
C LYS A 57 7.86 2.97 -13.51
N THR A 58 7.07 2.51 -14.48
CA THR A 58 5.81 1.77 -14.30
C THR A 58 5.94 0.28 -14.60
N LEU A 59 7.09 -0.19 -15.07
CA LEU A 59 7.34 -1.59 -15.41
C LEU A 59 8.33 -2.24 -14.44
N CYS A 60 8.26 -3.56 -14.32
CA CYS A 60 9.22 -4.38 -13.58
C CYS A 60 10.12 -5.12 -14.57
N VAL A 61 11.43 -4.93 -14.43
CA VAL A 61 12.45 -5.39 -15.38
C VAL A 61 13.56 -6.16 -14.64
N PRO A 62 14.29 -7.07 -15.29
CA PRO A 62 15.41 -7.76 -14.64
C PRO A 62 16.54 -6.80 -14.28
N ALA A 63 17.38 -7.19 -13.31
CA ALA A 63 18.53 -6.39 -12.83
C ALA A 63 19.52 -5.99 -13.94
N SER A 64 19.54 -6.72 -15.04
CA SER A 64 20.41 -6.46 -16.20
C SER A 64 19.98 -5.25 -17.03
N ASN A 65 18.77 -4.71 -16.82
CA ASN A 65 18.28 -3.56 -17.55
C ASN A 65 18.89 -2.25 -16.98
N PRO A 66 19.44 -1.33 -17.78
CA PRO A 66 20.03 -0.07 -17.30
C PRO A 66 19.09 0.83 -16.49
N CYS A 67 17.78 0.65 -16.58
CA CYS A 67 16.81 1.40 -15.79
C CYS A 67 16.34 0.69 -14.51
N ALA A 68 16.87 -0.49 -14.18
CA ALA A 68 16.53 -1.20 -12.95
C ALA A 68 16.78 -0.33 -11.70
N GLY A 69 15.78 -0.23 -10.84
CA GLY A 69 15.85 0.57 -9.61
C GLY A 69 15.45 2.03 -9.79
N THR A 70 15.04 2.44 -10.99
CA THR A 70 14.56 3.81 -11.24
C THR A 70 13.07 3.93 -10.92
N CYS A 71 12.77 4.83 -9.99
CA CYS A 71 11.41 5.18 -9.59
C CYS A 71 10.82 6.23 -10.56
N PRO A 72 9.50 6.22 -10.82
CA PRO A 72 8.83 7.25 -11.60
C PRO A 72 8.82 8.62 -10.88
#